data_AF-A0A1I0CQI6-F1
#
_entry.id   AF-A0A1I0CQI6-F1
#
_cell.length_a   1.000
_cell.length_b   1.000
_cell.length_c   1.000
_cell.angle_alpha   90.00
_cell.angle_beta   90.00
_cell.angle_gamma   90.00
#
_symmetry.space_group_name_H-M   'P 1'
#
loop_
_entity.id
_entity.type
_entity.pdbx_description
1 polymer ?
#
loop_
_entity_poly.entity_id
_entity_poly.type
_entity_poly.pdbx_seq_one_letter_code
_entity_poly.pdbx_strand_id
1 'polypeptide(L)'
;MQNPWSLYVRREALERLQAAGVRGMQGCPMDVRFRAKHPPELMDLQLELCGSFHPDCLPRELDPPCLTCGRNKGFSLPNPMILTAGSLLIDRDMFRLADSPNVIVANERMAEAVRRMELDGVVFREIETR
;
A
#
# COMPACT_ATOMS: atom_id res chain seq x y z
N MET A 1 3.53 -2.84 -18.68
CA MET A 1 2.90 -1.88 -17.73
C MET A 1 2.47 -2.64 -16.47
N GLN A 2 3.39 -3.37 -15.83
CA GLN A 2 3.17 -3.99 -14.53
C GLN A 2 4.34 -3.57 -13.68
N ASN A 3 4.16 -2.44 -13.00
CA ASN A 3 5.04 -2.12 -11.90
C ASN A 3 4.51 -2.87 -10.66
N PRO A 4 5.37 -3.45 -9.82
CA PRO A 4 4.93 -4.20 -8.65
C PRO A 4 4.14 -3.33 -7.64
N TRP A 5 4.18 -2.00 -7.78
CA TRP A 5 3.41 -1.06 -6.97
C TRP A 5 2.06 -0.63 -7.60
N SER A 6 1.67 -1.19 -8.75
CA SER A 6 0.33 -1.04 -9.32
C SER A 6 -0.57 -2.16 -8.81
N LEU A 7 -1.41 -1.86 -7.83
CA LEU A 7 -2.27 -2.84 -7.16
C LEU A 7 -3.69 -2.76 -7.71
N TYR A 8 -4.15 -3.87 -8.28
CA TYR A 8 -5.51 -4.00 -8.79
C TYR A 8 -6.22 -5.11 -8.02
N VAL A 9 -7.51 -4.93 -7.81
CA VAL A 9 -8.37 -5.93 -7.17
C VAL A 9 -9.57 -6.22 -8.06
N ARG A 10 -10.06 -7.45 -8.04
CA ARG A 10 -11.33 -7.75 -8.72
C ARG A 10 -12.47 -7.09 -7.94
N ARG A 11 -13.51 -6.64 -8.64
CA ARG A 11 -14.69 -6.04 -8.02
C ARG A 11 -15.26 -6.92 -6.90
N GLU A 12 -15.43 -8.22 -7.16
CA GLU A 12 -15.99 -9.15 -6.17
C GLU A 12 -15.13 -9.28 -4.91
N ALA A 13 -13.79 -9.19 -5.05
CA ALA A 13 -12.88 -9.25 -3.93
C ALA A 13 -12.89 -7.95 -3.12
N LEU A 14 -12.99 -6.80 -3.79
CA LEU A 14 -13.13 -5.50 -3.14
C LEU A 14 -14.40 -5.43 -2.28
N GLU A 15 -15.53 -5.86 -2.84
CA GLU A 15 -16.82 -5.89 -2.14
C GLU A 15 -16.79 -6.83 -0.92
N ARG A 16 -16.15 -8.01 -1.05
CA ARG A 16 -15.95 -8.94 0.06
C ARG A 16 -15.10 -8.33 1.17
N LEU A 17 -14.00 -7.66 0.83
CA LEU A 17 -13.12 -6.98 1.79
C LEU A 17 -13.87 -5.87 2.55
N GLN A 18 -14.63 -5.04 1.83
CA GLN A 18 -15.49 -4.00 2.42
C GLN A 18 -16.54 -4.61 3.36
N ALA A 19 -17.23 -5.68 2.93
CA ALA A 19 -18.22 -6.39 3.75
C ALA A 19 -17.62 -7.02 5.02
N ALA A 20 -16.33 -7.38 5.00
CA ALA A 20 -15.61 -7.86 6.18
C ALA A 20 -15.10 -6.74 7.10
N GLY A 21 -15.44 -5.48 6.82
CA GLY A 21 -15.08 -4.34 7.64
C GLY A 21 -13.66 -3.83 7.41
N VAL A 22 -13.04 -4.12 6.25
CA VAL A 22 -11.82 -3.43 5.82
C VAL A 22 -12.18 -2.01 5.44
N ARG A 23 -11.51 -1.06 6.09
CA ARG A 23 -11.77 0.37 6.03
C ARG A 23 -10.86 1.04 5.00
N GLY A 24 -11.41 2.07 4.38
CA GLY A 24 -10.66 2.93 3.47
C GLY A 24 -10.54 2.44 2.04
N MET A 25 -11.15 1.31 1.72
CA MET A 25 -11.04 0.69 0.41
C MET A 25 -11.98 1.38 -0.59
N GLN A 26 -11.41 2.13 -1.52
CA GLN A 26 -12.11 2.69 -2.68
C GLN A 26 -11.39 2.23 -3.95
N GLY A 27 -12.16 2.01 -5.02
CA GLY A 27 -11.62 1.56 -6.29
C GLY A 27 -12.29 2.24 -7.47
N CYS A 28 -11.51 2.51 -8.51
CA CYS A 28 -12.00 3.01 -9.80
C CYS A 28 -12.00 1.87 -10.83
N PRO A 29 -13.10 1.64 -11.58
CA PRO A 29 -13.13 0.63 -12.63
C PRO A 29 -12.06 0.91 -13.69
N MET A 30 -11.33 -0.13 -14.11
CA MET A 30 -10.37 -0.04 -15.20
C MET A 30 -11.02 -0.35 -16.55
N ASP A 31 -10.77 0.51 -17.55
CA ASP A 31 -11.12 0.24 -18.94
C ASP A 31 -10.03 -0.63 -19.60
N VAL A 32 -10.07 -1.93 -19.31
CA VAL A 32 -9.12 -2.93 -19.82
C VAL A 32 -9.83 -4.02 -20.62
N ARG A 33 -9.18 -4.47 -21.69
CA ARG A 33 -9.67 -5.57 -22.53
C ARG A 33 -8.94 -6.86 -22.21
N PHE A 34 -9.70 -7.91 -21.94
CA PHE A 34 -9.17 -9.25 -21.74
C PHE A 34 -9.41 -10.11 -22.97
N ARG A 35 -8.58 -11.14 -23.13
CA ARG A 35 -8.78 -12.17 -24.16
C ARG A 35 -9.83 -13.22 -23.77
N ALA A 36 -10.18 -13.31 -22.48
CA ALA A 36 -11.11 -14.31 -21.95
C ALA A 36 -12.58 -13.93 -22.22
N LYS A 37 -13.44 -14.95 -22.38
CA LYS A 37 -14.88 -14.78 -22.67
C LYS A 37 -15.66 -14.09 -21.55
N HIS A 38 -15.25 -14.31 -20.30
CA HIS A 38 -15.89 -13.76 -19.10
C HIS A 38 -14.82 -13.08 -18.26
N PRO A 39 -14.44 -11.84 -18.62
CA PRO A 39 -13.39 -11.13 -17.91
C PRO A 39 -13.83 -10.69 -16.51
N PRO A 40 -12.93 -10.70 -15.53
CA PRO A 40 -13.18 -10.03 -14.27
C PRO A 40 -13.23 -8.52 -14.48
N GLU A 41 -14.03 -7.84 -13.67
CA GLU A 41 -13.94 -6.40 -13.57
C GLU A 41 -12.83 -6.03 -12.59
N LEU A 42 -11.83 -5.29 -13.08
CA LEU A 42 -10.70 -4.86 -12.25
C LEU A 42 -10.91 -3.43 -11.75
N MET A 43 -10.57 -3.24 -10.49
CA MET A 43 -10.60 -1.98 -9.78
C MET A 43 -9.17 -1.55 -9.47
N ASP A 44 -8.81 -0.32 -9.85
CA ASP A 44 -7.59 0.33 -9.38
C ASP A 44 -7.85 0.95 -8.01
N LEU A 45 -7.04 0.58 -7.02
CA LEU A 45 -7.25 0.97 -5.63
C LEU A 45 -6.71 2.38 -5.37
N GLN A 46 -7.59 3.23 -4.84
CA GLN A 46 -7.17 4.51 -4.29
C GLN A 46 -6.47 4.29 -2.96
N LEU A 47 -5.20 4.67 -2.88
CA LEU A 47 -4.38 4.57 -1.67
C LEU A 47 -3.80 5.93 -1.34
N GLU A 48 -4.17 6.44 -0.17
CA GLU A 48 -3.65 7.70 0.36
C GLU A 48 -2.15 7.60 0.69
N LEU A 49 -1.45 8.73 0.60
CA LEU A 49 -0.06 8.85 1.04
C LEU A 49 -0.02 9.16 2.54
N CYS A 50 0.54 8.25 3.33
CA CYS A 50 0.71 8.48 4.76
C CYS A 50 1.88 7.66 5.33
N GLY A 51 2.20 7.87 6.60
CA GLY A 51 3.30 7.21 7.28
C GLY A 51 4.66 7.78 6.91
N SER A 52 5.58 7.70 7.86
CA SER A 52 6.99 8.02 7.68
C SER A 52 7.88 6.92 8.20
N PHE A 53 9.08 6.80 7.64
CA PHE A 53 10.14 5.98 8.22
C PHE A 53 10.52 6.51 9.60
N HIS A 54 10.84 5.60 10.51
CA HIS A 54 11.41 5.97 11.79
C HIS A 54 12.87 6.41 11.60
N PRO A 55 13.37 7.44 12.31
CA PRO A 55 14.76 7.89 12.21
C PRO A 55 15.79 6.78 12.39
N ASP A 56 15.48 5.76 13.19
CA ASP A 56 16.37 4.62 13.45
C ASP A 56 16.71 3.78 12.21
N CYS A 57 15.86 3.78 11.17
CA CYS A 57 16.13 3.07 9.92
C CYS A 57 16.67 3.99 8.81
N LEU A 58 16.92 5.27 9.11
CA LEU A 58 17.43 6.24 8.15
C LEU A 58 18.91 6.55 8.42
N PRO A 59 19.66 6.99 7.39
CA PRO A 59 21.00 7.53 7.58
C PRO A 59 20.99 8.72 8.56
N ARG A 60 22.06 8.86 9.36
CA ARG A 60 22.20 9.98 10.31
C ARG A 60 22.26 11.35 9.62
N GLU A 61 22.79 11.38 8.41
CA GLU A 61 22.89 12.56 7.57
C GLU A 61 22.02 12.33 6.33
N LEU A 62 20.90 13.04 6.26
CA LEU A 62 20.02 13.05 5.09
C LEU A 62 20.30 14.31 4.28
N ASP A 63 20.35 14.14 2.95
CA ASP A 63 20.32 15.28 2.05
C ASP A 63 19.03 16.09 2.28
N PRO A 64 19.08 17.42 2.14
CA PRO A 64 17.88 18.23 2.23
C PRO A 64 16.85 17.80 1.16
N PRO A 65 15.54 17.92 1.46
CA PRO A 65 14.50 17.60 0.49
C PRO A 65 14.69 18.36 -0.82
N CYS A 66 14.36 17.73 -1.94
CA CYS A 66 14.49 18.36 -3.24
C CYS A 66 13.64 19.63 -3.35
N LEU A 67 14.27 20.76 -3.67
CA LEU A 67 13.60 22.05 -3.81
C LEU A 67 12.45 22.07 -4.83
N THR A 68 12.45 21.15 -5.81
CA THR A 68 11.41 21.06 -6.84
C THR A 68 10.23 20.18 -6.43
N CYS A 69 10.47 19.03 -5.81
CA CYS A 69 9.43 18.03 -5.53
C CYS A 69 9.20 17.74 -4.04
N GLY A 70 9.95 18.37 -3.14
CA GLY A 70 9.83 18.23 -1.69
C GLY A 70 10.24 16.87 -1.13
N ARG A 71 10.66 15.91 -1.96
CA ARG A 71 11.03 14.56 -1.53
C ARG A 71 12.47 14.50 -1.04
N ASN A 72 12.69 13.76 0.05
CA ASN A 72 14.01 13.36 0.49
C ASN A 72 14.68 12.53 -0.62
N LYS A 73 15.92 12.87 -0.93
CA LYS A 73 16.77 12.14 -1.88
C LYS A 73 17.93 11.52 -1.10
N GLY A 74 18.59 10.53 -1.68
CA GLY A 74 19.88 10.06 -1.16
C GLY A 74 19.86 8.81 -0.29
N PHE A 75 18.72 8.15 -0.08
CA PHE A 75 18.70 6.83 0.57
C PHE A 75 17.89 5.79 -0.20
N SER A 76 18.43 4.57 -0.24
CA SER A 76 17.73 3.38 -0.71
C SER A 76 16.64 2.97 0.27
N LEU A 77 15.65 2.19 -0.19
CA LEU A 77 14.61 1.65 0.70
C LEU A 77 15.27 0.94 1.91
N PRO A 78 14.99 1.37 3.16
CA PRO A 78 15.60 0.77 4.34
C PRO A 78 15.33 -0.74 4.45
N ASN A 79 16.31 -1.50 4.95
CA ASN A 79 16.14 -2.91 5.27
C ASN A 79 16.93 -3.24 6.55
N PRO A 80 16.29 -3.51 7.69
CA PRO A 80 14.83 -3.59 7.89
C PRO A 80 14.12 -2.24 7.75
N MET A 81 12.83 -2.27 7.38
CA MET A 81 11.96 -1.10 7.42
C MET A 81 11.36 -0.93 8.81
N ILE A 82 11.43 0.29 9.35
CA ILE A 82 10.80 0.68 10.60
C ILE A 82 9.92 1.89 10.32
N LEU A 83 8.64 1.83 10.68
CA LEU A 83 7.70 2.96 10.53
C LEU A 83 7.50 3.69 11.85
N THR A 84 7.26 5.00 11.77
CA THR A 84 6.88 5.81 12.94
C THR A 84 5.41 5.56 13.29
N ALA A 85 5.11 4.99 14.44
CA ALA A 85 3.75 4.59 14.83
C ALA A 85 2.76 5.78 14.86
N GLY A 86 3.21 6.94 15.35
CA GLY A 86 2.39 8.16 15.40
C GLY A 86 2.06 8.77 14.03
N SER A 87 2.69 8.30 12.95
CA SER A 87 2.44 8.77 11.57
C SER A 87 1.41 7.94 10.81
N LEU A 88 0.89 6.87 11.41
CA LEU A 88 -0.01 5.91 10.75
C LEU A 88 -1.48 6.35 10.84
N LEU A 89 -2.24 6.12 9.76
CA LEU A 89 -3.69 6.36 9.74
C LEU A 89 -4.43 5.25 10.47
N ILE A 90 -5.23 5.61 11.48
CA ILE A 90 -6.03 4.67 12.25
C ILE A 90 -7.37 4.37 11.55
N ASP A 91 -7.82 5.22 10.63
CA ASP A 91 -9.10 5.11 9.92
C ASP A 91 -9.03 4.31 8.61
N ARG A 92 -7.81 3.94 8.16
CA ARG A 92 -7.55 3.21 6.93
C ARG A 92 -6.76 1.94 7.22
N ASP A 93 -7.09 0.85 6.52
CA ASP A 93 -6.40 -0.43 6.72
C ASP A 93 -5.31 -0.69 5.68
N MET A 94 -5.20 0.16 4.65
CA MET A 94 -4.15 0.10 3.63
C MET A 94 -3.84 1.51 3.09
N PHE A 95 -2.56 1.80 2.86
CA PHE A 95 -2.10 3.10 2.35
C PHE A 95 -0.74 2.96 1.63
N ARG A 96 -0.29 4.01 0.94
CA ARG A 96 1.06 4.12 0.36
C ARG A 96 1.95 4.93 1.29
N LEU A 97 3.18 4.48 1.51
CA LEU A 97 4.10 5.20 2.39
C LEU A 97 4.45 6.58 1.79
N ALA A 98 4.29 7.68 2.53
CA ALA A 98 4.55 9.02 2.01
C ALA A 98 6.03 9.20 1.63
N ASP A 99 6.93 8.67 2.46
CA ASP A 99 8.39 8.68 2.20
C ASP A 99 8.80 7.76 1.04
N SER A 100 7.97 6.77 0.69
CA SER A 100 8.24 5.82 -0.40
C SER A 100 6.95 5.31 -1.04
N PRO A 101 6.33 6.06 -1.98
CA PRO A 101 5.00 5.73 -2.52
C PRO A 101 4.89 4.39 -3.28
N ASN A 102 6.02 3.75 -3.57
CA ASN A 102 6.11 2.40 -4.12
C ASN A 102 5.91 1.30 -3.06
N VAL A 103 5.97 1.63 -1.77
CA VAL A 103 5.66 0.74 -0.65
C VAL A 103 4.19 0.88 -0.30
N ILE A 104 3.46 -0.24 -0.35
CA ILE A 104 2.08 -0.34 0.10
C ILE A 104 2.10 -1.01 1.48
N VAL A 105 1.50 -0.36 2.46
CA VAL A 105 1.43 -0.83 3.84
C VAL A 105 -0.02 -1.20 4.13
N ALA A 106 -0.22 -2.37 4.71
CA ALA A 106 -1.51 -2.85 5.18
C ALA A 106 -1.39 -3.21 6.66
N ASN A 107 -2.42 -2.90 7.44
CA ASN A 107 -2.46 -3.32 8.84
C ASN A 107 -2.92 -4.78 8.99
N GLU A 108 -2.91 -5.26 10.23
CA GLU A 108 -3.27 -6.63 10.56
C GLU A 108 -4.69 -7.01 10.10
N ARG A 109 -5.68 -6.10 10.26
CA ARG A 109 -7.06 -6.36 9.83
C ARG A 109 -7.15 -6.67 8.34
N MET A 110 -6.46 -5.90 7.50
CA MET A 110 -6.42 -6.15 6.05
C MET A 110 -5.71 -7.47 5.73
N ALA A 111 -4.55 -7.73 6.36
CA ALA A 111 -3.79 -8.96 6.13
C ALA A 111 -4.58 -10.20 6.55
N GLU A 112 -5.27 -10.16 7.67
CA GLU A 112 -6.15 -11.23 8.15
C GLU A 112 -7.37 -11.43 7.25
N ALA A 113 -8.00 -10.35 6.79
CA ALA A 113 -9.14 -10.44 5.89
C ALA A 113 -8.76 -11.14 4.57
N VAL A 114 -7.61 -10.78 4.00
CA VAL A 114 -7.07 -11.42 2.79
C VAL A 114 -6.78 -12.89 3.04
N ARG A 115 -6.11 -13.24 4.15
CA ARG A 115 -5.81 -14.63 4.53
C ARG A 115 -7.09 -15.46 4.72
N ARG A 116 -8.06 -14.96 5.47
CA ARG A 116 -9.33 -15.65 5.76
C ARG A 116 -10.17 -15.88 4.51
N MET A 117 -10.10 -14.97 3.54
CA MET A 117 -10.83 -15.06 2.27
C MET A 117 -10.09 -15.85 1.20
N GLU A 118 -8.87 -16.31 1.49
CA GLU A 118 -7.97 -17.00 0.57
C GLU A 118 -7.74 -16.23 -0.74
N LEU A 119 -7.64 -14.89 -0.64
CA LEU A 119 -7.35 -14.06 -1.81
C LEU A 119 -5.85 -14.16 -2.16
N ASP A 120 -5.56 -14.19 -3.46
CA ASP A 120 -4.22 -14.31 -4.01
C ASP A 120 -3.69 -12.98 -4.59
N GLY A 121 -2.49 -13.03 -5.19
CA GLY A 121 -1.90 -11.90 -5.92
C GLY A 121 -0.99 -10.98 -5.10
N VAL A 122 -0.92 -11.14 -3.78
CA VAL A 122 -0.03 -10.37 -2.89
C VAL A 122 0.66 -11.26 -1.86
N VAL A 123 1.81 -10.79 -1.36
CA VAL A 123 2.52 -11.41 -0.23
C VAL A 123 2.69 -10.34 0.84
N PHE A 124 2.30 -10.67 2.08
CA PHE A 124 2.53 -9.81 3.22
C PHE A 124 3.88 -10.12 3.86
N ARG A 125 4.62 -9.06 4.18
CA ARG A 125 5.84 -9.11 4.96
C ARG A 125 5.67 -8.16 6.13
N GLU A 126 5.92 -8.68 7.33
CA GLU A 126 5.86 -7.88 8.55
C GLU A 126 6.92 -6.78 8.54
N ILE A 127 6.54 -5.64 9.08
CA ILE A 127 7.38 -4.46 9.24
C ILE A 127 7.26 -3.97 10.67
N GLU A 128 8.34 -3.44 11.21
CA GLU A 128 8.35 -2.96 12.58
C GLU A 128 7.77 -1.55 12.67
N THR A 129 7.13 -1.24 13.80
CA THR A 129 6.69 0.11 14.16
C THR A 129 7.36 0.53 15.47
N ARG A 130 7.70 1.82 15.57
CA ARG A 130 8.31 2.46 16.74
C ARG A 130 7.58 3.74 17.10
#